data_AF-A0A381UYE2-F1
#
_entry.id   AF-A0A381UYE2-F1
#
_cell.length_a   1.000
_cell.length_b   1.000
_cell.length_c   1.000
_cell.angle_alpha   90.00
_cell.angle_beta   90.00
_cell.angle_gamma   90.00
#
_symmetry.space_group_name_H-M   'P 1'
#
loop_
_entity.id
_entity.type
_entity.pdbx_description
1 polymer ?
#
loop_
_entity_poly.entity_id
_entity_poly.type
_entity_poly.pdbx_seq_one_letter_code
_entity_poly.pdbx_strand_id
1 'polypeptide(L)'
;MRIGIDARELFGQTTGVGRYLTNLLMEWSNQCKTGYTFILYSPASEDRAVDLFNRLKLTGNPTFKHRRLEGGQGTLWEQIQLCKTANADNLDVFFAPNYSAPL
;
A
#
# COMPACT_ATOMS: atom_id res chain seq x y z
N MET A 1 -15.23 -4.47 -0.99
CA MET A 1 -14.09 -5.09 -0.32
C MET A 1 -12.95 -4.09 -0.16
N ARG A 2 -12.55 -3.81 1.07
CA ARG A 2 -11.49 -2.89 1.46
C ARG A 2 -10.24 -3.70 1.80
N ILE A 3 -9.20 -3.55 0.99
CA ILE A 3 -7.95 -4.29 1.10
C ILE A 3 -6.87 -3.32 1.53
N GLY A 4 -6.32 -3.51 2.73
CA GLY A 4 -5.14 -2.79 3.18
C GLY A 4 -3.88 -3.47 2.68
N ILE A 5 -2.90 -2.68 2.24
CA ILE A 5 -1.65 -3.19 1.71
C ILE A 5 -0.50 -2.47 2.40
N ASP A 6 0.41 -3.23 3.00
CA ASP A 6 1.72 -2.69 3.37
C ASP A 6 2.53 -2.38 2.11
N ALA A 7 2.70 -1.08 1.84
CA ALA A 7 3.27 -0.56 0.62
C ALA A 7 4.67 0.04 0.81
N ARG A 8 5.34 -0.19 1.97
CA ARG A 8 6.68 0.37 2.25
C ARG A 8 7.68 0.08 1.15
N GLU A 9 7.69 -1.16 0.64
CA GLU A 9 8.63 -1.65 -0.38
C GLU A 9 8.40 -1.06 -1.78
N LEU A 10 7.32 -0.29 -2.00
CA LEU A 10 7.11 0.44 -3.26
C LEU A 10 7.94 1.73 -3.33
N PHE A 11 8.42 2.23 -2.20
CA PHE A 11 9.07 3.52 -2.08
C PHE A 11 10.56 3.36 -1.79
N GLY A 12 11.41 3.89 -2.67
CA GLY A 12 12.87 3.79 -2.58
C GLY A 12 13.43 3.00 -3.76
N GLN A 13 14.50 2.23 -3.56
CA GLN A 13 14.96 1.28 -4.58
C GLN A 13 14.06 0.04 -4.58
N THR A 14 13.18 -0.05 -5.57
CA THR A 14 12.26 -1.17 -5.72
C THR A 14 13.00 -2.46 -6.12
N THR A 15 13.17 -3.38 -5.19
CA THR A 15 13.73 -4.73 -5.42
C THR A 15 12.81 -5.80 -4.80
N GLY A 16 13.00 -7.07 -5.15
CA GLY A 16 12.26 -8.20 -4.55
C GLY A 16 10.75 -7.97 -4.44
N VAL A 17 10.25 -7.92 -3.20
CA VAL A 17 8.85 -7.67 -2.83
C VAL A 17 8.27 -6.44 -3.52
N GLY A 18 9.01 -5.33 -3.60
CA GLY A 18 8.52 -4.12 -4.25
C GLY A 18 8.26 -4.30 -5.76
N ARG A 19 9.07 -5.12 -6.45
CA ARG A 19 8.88 -5.42 -7.89
C ARG A 19 7.68 -6.33 -8.10
N TYR A 20 7.54 -7.34 -7.26
CA TYR A 20 6.37 -8.22 -7.25
C TYR A 20 5.08 -7.41 -7.01
N LEU A 21 5.06 -6.60 -5.95
CA LEU A 21 3.91 -5.79 -5.58
C LEU A 21 3.56 -4.77 -6.67
N THR A 22 4.55 -4.15 -7.31
CA THR A 22 4.35 -3.25 -8.45
C THR A 22 3.54 -3.92 -9.56
N ASN A 23 3.95 -5.11 -9.99
CA ASN A 23 3.26 -5.83 -11.07
C ASN A 23 1.86 -6.28 -10.64
N LEU A 24 1.70 -6.71 -9.39
CA LEU A 24 0.39 -7.11 -8.86
C LEU A 24 -0.60 -5.95 -8.83
N LEU A 25 -0.17 -4.76 -8.40
CA LEU A 25 -1.00 -3.56 -8.38
C LEU A 25 -1.40 -3.10 -9.78
N MET A 26 -0.50 -3.22 -10.75
CA MET A 26 -0.81 -2.94 -12.16
C MET A 26 -1.84 -3.93 -12.72
N GLU A 27 -1.76 -5.21 -12.35
CA GLU A 27 -2.75 -6.19 -12.79
C GLU A 27 -4.11 -5.97 -12.12
N TRP A 28 -4.12 -5.73 -10.81
CA TRP A 28 -5.34 -5.43 -10.06
C TRP A 28 -5.99 -4.13 -10.50
N SER A 29 -5.24 -3.12 -10.96
CA SER A 29 -5.86 -1.92 -11.51
C SER A 29 -6.61 -2.18 -12.82
N ASN A 30 -6.18 -3.17 -13.59
CA ASN A 30 -6.89 -3.60 -14.80
C ASN A 30 -8.10 -4.49 -14.49
N GLN A 31 -7.99 -5.42 -13.54
CA GLN A 31 -9.04 -6.41 -13.25
C GLN A 31 -10.08 -5.94 -12.22
N CYS A 32 -9.67 -5.22 -11.19
CA CYS A 32 -10.50 -4.89 -10.02
C CYS A 32 -11.09 -3.47 -10.11
N LYS A 33 -11.92 -3.22 -11.13
CA LYS A 33 -12.47 -1.89 -11.44
C LYS A 33 -13.61 -1.43 -10.52
N THR A 34 -14.41 -2.35 -9.99
CA THR A 34 -15.58 -2.03 -9.14
C THR A 34 -15.64 -2.99 -7.96
N GLY A 35 -16.23 -2.53 -6.84
CA GLY A 35 -16.38 -3.34 -5.63
C GLY A 35 -15.13 -3.48 -4.76
N TYR A 36 -13.98 -2.94 -5.19
CA TYR A 36 -12.72 -2.96 -4.44
C TYR A 36 -12.24 -1.56 -4.06
N THR A 37 -11.56 -1.48 -2.91
CA THR A 37 -10.80 -0.31 -2.50
C THR A 37 -9.48 -0.80 -1.91
N PHE A 38 -8.38 -0.43 -2.53
CA PHE A 38 -7.02 -0.72 -2.10
C PHE A 38 -6.45 0.48 -1.35
N ILE A 39 -6.00 0.28 -0.11
CA ILE A 39 -5.38 1.31 0.72
C ILE A 39 -3.92 0.95 0.90
N LEU A 40 -3.03 1.73 0.29
CA LEU A 40 -1.59 1.53 0.32
C LEU A 40 -1.00 2.33 1.49
N TYR A 41 -0.53 1.63 2.52
CA TYR A 41 0.06 2.25 3.70
C TYR A 41 1.57 2.39 3.53
N SER A 42 2.10 3.60 3.73
CA SER A 42 3.54 3.83 3.78
C SER A 42 3.89 5.13 4.50
N PRO A 43 5.16 5.33 4.90
CA PRO A 43 5.61 6.63 5.42
C PRO A 43 5.98 7.62 4.31
N ALA A 44 5.77 7.28 3.04
CA ALA A 44 6.12 8.17 1.94
C ALA A 44 5.30 9.47 1.99
N SER A 45 5.94 10.57 1.61
CA SER A 45 5.28 11.84 1.43
C SER A 45 4.31 11.81 0.23
N GLU A 46 3.38 12.77 0.20
CA GLU A 46 2.33 12.83 -0.82
C GLU A 46 2.91 12.97 -2.24
N ASP A 47 3.96 13.77 -2.42
CA ASP A 47 4.67 13.92 -3.69
C ASP A 47 5.20 12.59 -4.21
N ARG A 48 5.82 11.78 -3.34
CA ARG A 48 6.32 10.46 -3.70
C ARG A 48 5.19 9.47 -3.99
N ALA A 49 4.05 9.60 -3.31
CA ALA A 49 2.87 8.79 -3.57
C ALA A 49 2.26 9.13 -4.95
N VAL A 50 2.16 10.41 -5.29
CA VAL A 50 1.72 10.88 -6.61
C VAL A 50 2.65 10.35 -7.70
N ASP A 51 3.96 10.45 -7.54
CA ASP A 51 4.94 9.91 -8.49
C ASP A 51 4.79 8.40 -8.70
N LEU A 52 4.60 7.64 -7.60
CA LEU A 52 4.33 6.22 -7.67
C LEU A 52 3.04 5.93 -8.45
N PHE A 53 1.95 6.64 -8.13
CA PHE A 53 0.65 6.43 -8.79
C PHE A 53 0.72 6.75 -10.28
N ASN A 54 1.44 7.80 -10.67
CA ASN A 54 1.69 8.13 -12.06
C ASN A 54 2.44 6.99 -12.78
N ARG A 55 3.53 6.49 -12.17
CA ARG A 55 4.33 5.39 -12.74
C ARG A 55 3.53 4.09 -12.90
N LEU A 56 2.65 3.80 -11.94
CA LEU A 56 1.79 2.61 -11.95
C LEU A 56 0.49 2.80 -12.75
N LYS A 57 0.27 3.99 -13.36
CA LYS A 57 -0.98 4.36 -14.05
C LYS A 57 -2.22 4.22 -13.16
N LEU A 58 -2.07 4.51 -11.87
CA LEU A 58 -3.14 4.50 -10.87
C LEU A 58 -3.73 5.90 -10.66
N THR A 59 -3.12 6.94 -11.22
CA THR A 59 -3.61 8.32 -11.09
C THR A 59 -5.04 8.46 -11.59
N GLY A 60 -5.89 9.04 -10.76
CA GLY A 60 -7.32 9.18 -11.05
C GLY A 60 -8.14 7.90 -10.89
N ASN A 61 -7.53 6.75 -10.54
CA ASN A 61 -8.26 5.54 -10.24
C ASN A 61 -8.85 5.62 -8.82
N PRO A 62 -10.20 5.69 -8.65
CA PRO A 62 -10.81 5.85 -7.34
C PRO A 62 -10.68 4.61 -6.45
N THR A 63 -10.28 3.45 -7.00
CA THR A 63 -10.11 2.22 -6.23
C THR A 63 -8.80 2.20 -5.45
N PHE A 64 -7.78 2.98 -5.84
CA PHE A 64 -6.49 3.04 -5.14
C PHE A 64 -6.35 4.32 -4.34
N LYS A 65 -5.99 4.17 -3.07
CA LYS A 65 -5.74 5.28 -2.15
C LYS A 65 -4.39 5.10 -1.48
N HIS A 66 -3.65 6.18 -1.33
CA HIS A 66 -2.48 6.20 -0.46
C HIS A 66 -2.89 6.67 0.94
N ARG A 67 -2.31 6.05 1.95
CA ARG A 67 -2.46 6.46 3.35
C ARG A 67 -1.09 6.62 3.97
N ARG A 68 -0.65 7.88 4.07
CA ARG A 68 0.59 8.24 4.75
C ARG A 68 0.46 8.01 6.25
N LEU A 69 1.44 7.31 6.83
CA LEU A 69 1.62 7.17 8.28
C LEU A 69 3.00 7.70 8.67
N GLU A 70 3.06 8.67 9.57
CA GLU A 70 4.33 9.24 10.03
C GLU A 70 5.27 8.18 10.64
N GLY A 71 6.58 8.39 10.48
CA GLY A 71 7.63 7.52 11.03
C GLY A 71 8.52 6.89 9.97
N GLY A 72 9.31 5.90 10.41
CA GLY A 72 10.24 5.17 9.53
C GLY A 72 9.60 4.00 8.79
N GLN A 73 10.40 3.20 8.09
CA GLN A 73 9.95 1.98 7.39
C GLN A 73 10.21 0.69 8.17
N GLY A 74 10.74 0.77 9.40
CA GLY A 74 11.15 -0.41 10.18
C GLY A 74 10.02 -1.13 10.93
N THR A 75 10.37 -2.18 11.67
CA THR A 75 9.45 -3.07 12.41
C THR A 75 8.56 -2.32 13.40
N LEU A 76 9.06 -1.30 14.11
CA LEU A 76 8.24 -0.52 15.04
C LEU A 76 7.11 0.24 14.32
N TRP A 77 7.35 0.73 13.10
CA TRP A 77 6.31 1.38 12.32
C TRP A 77 5.26 0.37 11.88
N GLU A 78 5.67 -0.83 11.44
CA GLU A 78 4.76 -1.91 11.05
C GLU A 78 3.89 -2.36 12.23
N GLN A 79 4.53 -2.70 13.34
CA GLN A 79 3.85 -3.33 14.47
C GLN A 79 2.99 -2.36 15.29
N ILE A 80 3.26 -1.05 15.22
CA ILE A 80 2.51 -0.06 16.00
C ILE A 80 1.65 0.82 15.09
N GLN A 81 2.27 1.55 14.16
CA GLN A 81 1.55 2.59 13.42
C GLN A 81 0.63 1.99 12.35
N LEU A 82 1.18 1.05 11.59
CA LEU A 82 0.43 0.33 10.56
C LEU A 82 -0.64 -0.56 11.20
N CYS A 83 -0.32 -1.38 12.20
CA CYS A 83 -1.30 -2.18 12.94
C CYS A 83 -2.49 -1.33 13.43
N LYS A 84 -2.21 -0.28 14.21
CA LYS A 84 -3.26 0.59 14.76
C LYS A 84 -4.13 1.20 13.68
N THR A 85 -3.52 1.68 12.59
CA THR A 85 -4.28 2.38 11.54
C THR A 85 -5.06 1.42 10.65
N ALA A 86 -4.49 0.26 10.31
CA ALA A 86 -5.17 -0.79 9.56
C ALA A 86 -6.41 -1.29 10.33
N ASN A 87 -6.29 -1.51 11.64
CA ASN A 87 -7.42 -1.89 12.50
C ASN A 87 -8.53 -0.83 12.53
N ALA A 88 -8.18 0.46 12.48
CA ALA A 88 -9.16 1.55 12.47
C ALA A 88 -9.87 1.72 11.11
N ASP A 89 -9.32 1.16 10.03
CA ASP A 89 -9.78 1.42 8.66
C ASP A 89 -10.88 0.47 8.17
N ASN A 90 -11.32 -0.44 9.05
CA ASN A 90 -12.36 -1.46 8.79
C ASN A 90 -12.07 -2.21 7.49
N LEU A 91 -10.89 -2.82 7.44
CA LEU A 91 -10.44 -3.60 6.30
C LEU A 91 -11.12 -4.97 6.30
N ASP A 92 -11.49 -5.45 5.11
CA ASP A 92 -11.97 -6.82 4.94
C ASP A 92 -10.79 -7.80 4.88
N VAL A 93 -9.67 -7.37 4.28
CA VAL A 93 -8.43 -8.13 4.16
C VAL A 93 -7.24 -7.20 4.33
N PHE A 94 -6.20 -7.68 5.02
CA PHE A 94 -4.89 -7.06 5.04
C PHE A 94 -3.89 -7.93 4.27
N PHE A 95 -3.18 -7.33 3.34
CA PHE A 95 -2.13 -7.97 2.54
C PHE A 95 -0.77 -7.41 2.93
N ALA A 96 0.03 -8.26 3.59
CA ALA A 96 1.42 -7.99 3.93
C ALA A 96 2.33 -8.75 2.95
N PRO A 97 2.90 -8.09 1.92
CA PRO A 97 3.70 -8.77 0.91
C PRO A 97 5.14 -9.05 1.37
N ASN A 98 5.53 -8.50 2.52
CA ASN A 98 6.81 -8.80 3.16
C ASN A 98 6.73 -10.12 3.96
N TYR A 99 7.85 -10.62 4.46
CA TYR A 99 7.88 -11.83 5.29
C TYR A 99 7.30 -11.63 6.70
N SER A 100 7.03 -10.37 7.09
CA SER A 100 6.36 -9.98 8.32
C SER A 100 5.00 -9.37 8.02
N ALA A 101 4.11 -9.44 9.00
CA ALA A 101 2.83 -8.76 9.02
C ALA A 101 2.64 -8.07 10.39
N PRO A 102 1.90 -6.94 10.44
CA PRO A 102 1.44 -6.41 11.71
C PRO A 102 0.59 -7.46 12.44
N LEU A 103 0.82 -7.59 13.75
CA LEU A 103 0.03 -8.47 14.63
C LEU A 103 -1.35 -7.89 14.95
#